data_AF-A0A7S0WC66-F1
#
_entry.id   AF-A0A7S0WC66-F1
#
_cell.length_a   1.000
_cell.length_b   1.000
_cell.length_c   1.000
_cell.angle_alpha   90.00
_cell.angle_beta   90.00
_cell.angle_gamma   90.00
#
_symmetry.space_group_name_H-M   'P 1'
#
loop_
_entity.id
_entity.type
_entity.pdbx_description
1 polymer ?
#
loop_
_entity_poly.entity_id
_entity_poly.type
_entity_poly.pdbx_seq_one_letter_code
_entity_poly.pdbx_strand_id
1 'polypeptide(L)'
;NSLDPPSLRRESRRNVEEPDAAYGPMNSTGEENVSVIVSSVPAGFDLSVFGDAQSQANWLLANVLAKPGSGKTGALINSSSKVVSGAKYYTFEYTIQKGEPGEPGSWFRHNV
;
A
#
# COMPACT_ATOMS: atom_id res chain seq x y z
N ASN A 1 2.02 41.96 -29.61
CA ASN A 1 2.79 41.31 -28.53
C ASN A 1 1.83 40.70 -27.53
N SER A 2 1.46 39.43 -27.72
CA SER A 2 0.67 38.66 -26.73
C SER A 2 1.64 38.10 -25.70
N LEU A 3 1.42 38.44 -24.42
CA LEU A 3 2.15 37.91 -23.27
C LEU A 3 1.33 36.80 -22.62
N ASP A 4 1.05 35.74 -23.36
CA ASP A 4 0.46 34.54 -22.76
C ASP A 4 1.60 33.63 -22.29
N PRO A 5 1.68 33.30 -20.98
CA PRO A 5 2.64 32.32 -20.52
C PRO A 5 2.27 30.94 -21.08
N PRO A 6 3.26 30.09 -21.39
CA PRO A 6 2.99 28.73 -21.83
C PRO A 6 2.22 27.98 -20.74
N SER A 7 1.24 27.17 -21.16
CA SER A 7 0.51 26.31 -20.22
C SER A 7 1.51 25.40 -19.51
N LEU A 8 1.50 25.47 -18.18
CA LEU A 8 2.15 24.48 -17.35
C LEU A 8 1.48 23.14 -17.65
N ARG A 9 2.08 22.36 -18.56
CA ARG A 9 1.94 20.90 -18.53
C ARG A 9 2.52 20.46 -17.19
N ARG A 10 1.69 20.58 -16.16
CA ARG A 10 1.86 19.85 -14.93
C ARG A 10 1.60 18.42 -15.35
N GLU A 11 2.66 17.75 -15.80
CA GLU A 11 2.75 16.31 -15.64
C GLU A 11 2.48 16.10 -14.16
N SER A 12 1.21 15.81 -13.87
CA SER A 12 0.79 15.33 -12.59
C SER A 12 1.54 14.03 -12.43
N ARG A 13 2.73 14.11 -11.85
CA ARG A 13 3.28 13.02 -11.04
C ARG A 13 2.16 12.72 -10.07
N ARG A 14 1.32 11.72 -10.41
CA ARG A 14 0.28 11.24 -9.51
C ARG A 14 1.03 10.93 -8.23
N ASN A 15 0.77 11.71 -7.20
CA ASN A 15 1.33 11.42 -5.91
C ASN A 15 0.65 10.10 -5.50
N VAL A 16 1.40 9.00 -5.50
CA VAL A 16 0.91 7.63 -5.20
C VAL A 16 0.52 7.51 -3.71
N GLU A 17 0.44 8.63 -3.00
CA GLU A 17 0.26 8.70 -1.56
C GLU A 17 -1.21 8.70 -1.13
N GLU A 18 -2.16 8.89 -2.04
CA GLU A 18 -3.60 8.91 -1.72
C GLU A 18 -4.34 7.72 -2.37
N PRO A 19 -5.25 7.05 -1.65
CA PRO A 19 -6.05 5.97 -2.21
C PRO A 19 -7.11 6.50 -3.18
N ASP A 20 -7.42 5.73 -4.23
CA ASP A 20 -8.49 6.03 -5.17
C ASP A 20 -9.87 5.95 -4.51
N ALA A 21 -10.02 5.08 -3.52
CA ALA A 21 -11.22 4.96 -2.70
C ALA A 21 -10.89 4.48 -1.29
N ALA A 22 -11.63 4.96 -0.29
CA ALA A 22 -11.55 4.51 1.09
C ALA A 22 -12.94 4.46 1.74
N TYR A 23 -13.23 3.37 2.46
CA TYR A 23 -14.49 3.13 3.15
C TYR A 23 -14.23 2.66 4.57
N GLY A 24 -15.09 3.01 5.52
CA GLY A 24 -14.99 2.57 6.91
C GLY A 24 -16.36 2.49 7.59
N PRO A 25 -16.46 1.85 8.75
CA PRO A 25 -17.71 1.72 9.48
C PRO A 25 -18.22 3.09 9.96
N MET A 26 -19.54 3.28 9.92
CA MET A 26 -20.19 4.49 10.44
C MET A 26 -19.90 4.65 11.93
N ASN A 27 -19.69 5.89 12.38
CA ASN A 27 -19.39 6.23 13.77
C ASN A 27 -18.11 5.56 14.32
N SER A 28 -17.10 5.38 13.47
CA SER A 28 -15.76 4.93 13.86
C SER A 28 -14.73 6.07 13.82
N THR A 29 -13.51 5.78 14.29
CA THR A 29 -12.36 6.69 14.21
C THR A 29 -11.76 6.78 12.81
N GLY A 30 -12.22 5.96 11.86
CA GLY A 30 -11.63 5.79 10.53
C GLY A 30 -10.40 4.86 10.51
N GLU A 31 -9.98 4.35 11.66
CA GLU A 31 -8.83 3.43 11.76
C GLU A 31 -9.13 2.06 11.14
N GLU A 32 -10.34 1.55 11.33
CA GLU A 32 -10.84 0.39 10.59
C GLU A 32 -11.38 0.89 9.25
N ASN A 33 -10.77 0.43 8.17
CA ASN A 33 -11.15 0.83 6.82
C ASN A 33 -10.73 -0.20 5.79
N VAL A 34 -11.27 -0.05 4.58
CA VAL A 34 -10.79 -0.67 3.36
C VAL A 34 -10.43 0.44 2.38
N SER A 35 -9.26 0.34 1.76
CA SER A 35 -8.80 1.29 0.76
C SER A 35 -8.33 0.58 -0.51
N VAL A 36 -8.46 1.28 -1.64
CA VAL A 36 -8.03 0.80 -2.96
C VAL A 36 -7.01 1.78 -3.50
N ILE A 37 -5.86 1.27 -3.93
CA ILE A 37 -4.78 2.05 -4.54
C ILE A 37 -4.55 1.52 -5.95
N VAL A 38 -4.64 2.40 -6.95
CA VAL A 38 -4.40 2.12 -8.36
C VAL A 38 -3.16 2.86 -8.82
N SER A 39 -2.09 2.11 -9.04
CA SER A 39 -0.83 2.65 -9.55
C SER A 39 -0.64 2.32 -11.03
N SER A 40 -0.13 3.28 -11.80
CA SER A 40 0.31 3.02 -13.17
C SER A 40 1.59 2.18 -13.14
N VAL A 41 1.55 1.01 -13.79
CA VAL A 41 2.72 0.14 -13.97
C VAL A 41 3.24 0.23 -15.41
N PRO A 42 4.54 -0.02 -15.67
CA PRO A 42 5.08 -0.07 -17.02
C PRO A 42 4.33 -1.08 -17.91
N ALA A 43 4.27 -0.81 -19.22
CA ALA A 43 3.67 -1.76 -20.17
C ALA A 43 4.40 -3.11 -20.14
N GLY A 44 3.65 -4.22 -20.06
CA GLY A 44 4.20 -5.57 -19.92
C GLY A 44 4.53 -5.99 -18.48
N PHE A 45 4.18 -5.16 -17.48
CA PHE A 45 4.23 -5.58 -16.07
C PHE A 45 3.25 -6.72 -15.82
N ASP A 46 3.78 -7.83 -15.31
CA ASP A 46 3.00 -8.99 -14.89
C ASP A 46 3.34 -9.31 -13.44
N LEU A 47 2.32 -9.45 -12.59
CA LEU A 47 2.48 -9.90 -11.21
C LEU A 47 3.13 -11.30 -11.11
N SER A 48 3.20 -12.06 -12.21
CA SER A 48 3.88 -13.35 -12.29
C SER A 48 5.42 -13.26 -12.27
N VAL A 49 6.00 -12.11 -12.65
CA VAL A 49 7.47 -11.91 -12.55
C VAL A 49 7.92 -11.74 -11.10
N PHE A 50 6.98 -11.27 -10.28
CA PHE A 50 7.09 -11.25 -8.83
C PHE A 50 6.86 -12.67 -8.37
N GLY A 51 7.81 -13.25 -7.65
CA GLY A 51 7.89 -14.69 -7.34
C GLY A 51 6.69 -15.29 -6.58
N ASP A 52 6.95 -15.96 -5.46
CA ASP A 52 5.87 -16.48 -4.63
C ASP A 52 5.27 -15.38 -3.73
N ALA A 53 4.05 -15.62 -3.23
CA ALA A 53 3.31 -14.67 -2.40
C ALA A 53 4.09 -14.27 -1.12
N GLN A 54 4.80 -15.20 -0.50
CA GLN A 54 5.52 -14.95 0.75
C GLN A 54 6.70 -14.02 0.52
N SER A 55 7.48 -14.26 -0.54
CA SER A 55 8.59 -13.37 -0.94
C SER A 55 8.12 -11.95 -1.22
N GLN A 56 6.97 -11.79 -1.89
CA GLN A 56 6.42 -10.47 -2.18
C GLN A 56 5.90 -9.74 -0.95
N ALA A 57 5.20 -10.46 -0.06
CA ALA A 57 4.72 -9.89 1.19
C ALA A 57 5.89 -9.41 2.07
N ASN A 58 6.94 -10.23 2.18
CA ASN A 58 8.16 -9.86 2.92
C ASN A 58 8.86 -8.65 2.32
N TRP A 59 8.96 -8.58 0.99
CA TRP A 59 9.54 -7.41 0.31
C TRP A 59 8.73 -6.14 0.59
N LEU A 60 7.40 -6.20 0.49
CA LEU A 60 6.50 -5.08 0.75
C LEU A 60 6.66 -4.55 2.19
N LEU A 61 6.66 -5.46 3.17
CA LEU A 61 6.87 -5.11 4.57
C LEU A 61 8.23 -4.43 4.78
N ALA A 62 9.31 -5.02 4.27
CA ALA A 62 10.67 -4.54 4.53
C ALA A 62 11.05 -3.25 3.78
N ASN A 63 10.46 -2.99 2.61
CA ASN A 63 10.89 -1.88 1.74
C ASN A 63 9.91 -0.71 1.71
N VAL A 64 8.63 -0.96 1.99
CA VAL A 64 7.57 0.05 1.86
C VAL A 64 6.94 0.35 3.22
N LEU A 65 6.38 -0.66 3.88
CA LEU A 65 5.49 -0.44 5.03
C LEU A 65 6.24 -0.22 6.35
N ALA A 66 7.26 -1.05 6.61
CA ALA A 66 8.09 -1.05 7.81
C ALA A 66 9.58 -0.91 7.46
N LYS A 67 9.88 -0.02 6.50
CA LYS A 67 11.26 0.22 6.07
C LYS A 67 12.18 0.64 7.21
N PRO A 68 13.49 0.33 7.16
CA PRO A 68 14.44 0.78 8.17
C PRO A 68 14.34 2.29 8.44
N GLY A 69 14.32 2.66 9.72
CA GLY A 69 14.17 4.06 10.16
C GLY A 69 12.73 4.61 10.14
N SER A 70 11.73 3.83 9.74
CA SER A 70 10.31 4.26 9.79
C SER A 70 9.71 4.31 11.21
N GLY A 71 10.40 3.72 12.19
CA GLY A 71 9.88 3.53 13.55
C GLY A 71 8.73 2.53 13.64
N LYS A 72 8.51 1.73 12.58
CA LYS A 72 7.47 0.71 12.50
C LYS A 72 8.10 -0.68 12.43
N THR A 73 7.39 -1.65 12.97
CA THR A 73 7.68 -3.09 12.82
C THR A 73 6.53 -3.75 12.11
N GLY A 74 6.81 -4.59 11.11
CA GLY A 74 5.80 -5.36 10.39
C GLY A 74 6.02 -6.86 10.56
N ALA A 75 4.94 -7.62 10.70
CA ALA A 75 4.99 -9.09 10.76
C ALA A 75 3.99 -9.70 9.79
N LEU A 76 4.46 -10.64 8.97
CA LEU A 76 3.62 -11.41 8.06
C LEU A 76 2.91 -12.53 8.86
N ILE A 77 1.58 -12.60 8.75
CA ILE A 77 0.77 -13.67 9.34
C ILE A 77 0.50 -14.75 8.29
N ASN A 78 0.06 -14.35 7.10
CA ASN A 78 -0.27 -15.28 6.03
C ASN A 78 -0.01 -14.66 4.65
N SER A 79 0.26 -15.50 3.66
CA SER A 79 0.38 -15.09 2.27
C SER A 79 -0.15 -16.18 1.35
N SER A 80 -0.99 -15.81 0.39
CA SER A 80 -1.52 -16.74 -0.60
C SER A 80 -1.59 -16.09 -1.97
N SER A 81 -1.74 -16.93 -3.00
CA SER A 81 -2.02 -16.47 -4.34
C SER A 81 -3.10 -17.32 -4.99
N LYS A 82 -3.89 -16.70 -5.86
CA LYS A 82 -4.89 -17.38 -6.68
C LYS A 82 -4.93 -16.75 -8.07
N VAL A 83 -5.33 -17.54 -9.06
CA VAL A 83 -5.60 -17.04 -10.42
C VAL A 83 -7.10 -17.05 -10.64
N VAL A 84 -7.66 -15.89 -11.01
CA VAL A 84 -9.09 -15.73 -11.32
C VAL A 84 -9.20 -15.05 -12.67
N SER A 85 -9.89 -15.69 -13.62
CA SER A 85 -10.06 -15.18 -14.99
C SER A 85 -8.74 -14.78 -15.67
N GLY A 86 -7.67 -15.53 -15.42
CA GLY A 86 -6.34 -15.27 -15.98
C GLY A 86 -5.50 -14.21 -15.24
N ALA A 87 -6.08 -13.50 -14.24
CA ALA A 87 -5.34 -12.55 -13.42
C ALA A 87 -4.83 -13.21 -12.13
N LYS A 88 -3.55 -13.00 -11.81
CA LYS A 88 -2.92 -13.44 -10.56
C LYS A 88 -3.21 -12.43 -9.44
N TYR A 89 -3.76 -12.91 -8.34
CA TYR A 89 -4.02 -12.14 -7.13
C TYR A 89 -3.10 -12.64 -6.02
N TYR A 90 -2.48 -11.70 -5.32
CA TYR A 90 -1.84 -11.95 -4.04
C TYR A 90 -2.73 -11.46 -2.91
N THR A 91 -2.75 -12.20 -1.81
CA THR A 91 -3.45 -11.81 -0.58
C THR A 91 -2.48 -11.98 0.57
N PHE A 92 -2.27 -10.91 1.35
CA PHE A 92 -1.31 -10.85 2.44
C PHE A 92 -2.02 -10.43 3.71
N GLU A 93 -1.89 -11.24 4.75
CA GLU A 93 -2.35 -10.89 6.09
C GLU A 93 -1.14 -10.52 6.93
N TYR A 94 -1.12 -9.33 7.51
CA TYR A 94 0.05 -8.81 8.21
C TYR A 94 -0.31 -7.77 9.26
N THR A 95 0.59 -7.58 10.22
CA THR A 95 0.48 -6.53 11.23
C THR A 95 1.50 -5.43 11.00
N ILE A 96 1.16 -4.21 11.40
CA ILE A 96 2.09 -3.10 11.53
C ILE A 96 1.92 -2.52 12.93
N GLN A 97 3.05 -2.32 13.61
CA GLN A 97 3.13 -1.69 14.92
C GLN A 97 4.04 -0.47 14.86
N LYS A 98 3.71 0.57 15.61
CA LYS A 98 4.61 1.70 15.89
C LYS A 98 4.73 1.85 17.40
N GLY A 99 5.96 1.99 17.89
CA GLY A 99 6.25 2.13 19.32
C GLY A 99 5.94 0.86 20.13
N GLU A 100 6.28 0.90 21.42
CA GLU A 100 6.01 -0.20 22.35
C GLU A 100 4.59 -0.10 22.93
N PRO A 101 3.92 -1.23 23.25
CA PRO A 101 2.59 -1.21 23.82
C PRO A 101 2.54 -0.40 25.13
N GLY A 102 1.65 0.59 25.18
CA GLY A 102 1.46 1.45 26.36
C GLY A 102 2.21 2.78 26.32
N GLU A 103 3.10 2.99 25.36
CA GLU A 103 3.77 4.28 25.17
C GLU A 103 2.86 5.29 24.45
N PRO A 104 2.93 6.59 24.77
CA PRO A 104 2.19 7.63 24.06
C PRO A 104 2.50 7.61 22.55
N GLY A 105 1.44 7.54 21.74
CA GLY A 105 1.57 7.48 20.27
C GLY A 105 1.94 6.11 19.71
N SER A 106 1.97 5.06 20.54
CA SER A 106 2.03 3.69 20.08
C SER A 106 0.70 3.26 19.43
N TRP A 107 0.78 2.39 18.42
CA TRP A 107 -0.39 1.78 17.81
C TRP A 107 -0.05 0.45 17.16
N PHE A 108 -1.09 -0.38 16.98
CA PHE A 108 -1.00 -1.69 16.35
C PHE A 108 -2.17 -1.87 15.38
N ARG A 109 -1.90 -2.40 14.18
CA ARG A 109 -2.90 -2.65 13.14
C ARG A 109 -2.73 -4.01 12.52
N HIS A 110 -3.86 -4.63 12.21
CA HIS A 110 -3.97 -5.85 11.42
C HIS A 110 -4.52 -5.50 10.03
N ASN A 111 -3.94 -6.07 8.98
CA ASN A 111 -4.27 -5.77 7.58
C ASN A 111 -4.41 -7.07 6.79
N VAL A 112 -5.29 -7.05 5.79
CA VAL A 112 -5.57 -8.16 4.84
C VAL A 112 -5.61 -7.61 3.43
#